data_AF-A0A175A3D0-F1
#
_entry.id   AF-A0A175A3D0-F1
#
_cell.length_a   1.000
_cell.length_b   1.000
_cell.length_c   1.000
_cell.angle_alpha   90.00
_cell.angle_beta   90.00
_cell.angle_gamma   90.00
#
_symmetry.space_group_name_H-M   'P 1'
#
loop_
_entity.id
_entity.type
_entity.pdbx_description
1 polymer ?
#
loop_
_entity_poly.entity_id
_entity_poly.type
_entity_poly.pdbx_seq_one_letter_code
_entity_poly.pdbx_strand_id
1 'polypeptide(L)'
;MRKSNRKRAINSLATDLDKYKKADTEQRVNAVQSLVECYLNTSESKRQKAIQQIIDRSEGVRQLIADNPELVRADVEQALIRAATGYTVTERRERIVGGRKTVEIITRDIPPNQSAVEFFLTNKACDTYSKAPVAISEDGAGKLDAILEAMKNVK
;
A
#
# COMPACT_ATOMS: atom_id res chain seq x y z
N MET A 1 -34.18 -33.70 -9.61
CA MET A 1 -33.75 -33.39 -8.22
C MET A 1 -32.76 -32.19 -8.08
N ARG A 2 -31.90 -31.85 -9.05
CA ARG A 2 -30.89 -30.76 -8.92
C ARG A 2 -31.45 -29.33 -8.71
N LYS A 3 -32.60 -28.98 -9.30
CA LYS A 3 -33.20 -27.62 -9.17
C LYS A 3 -33.67 -27.28 -7.73
N SER A 4 -34.09 -28.29 -6.96
CA SER A 4 -34.56 -28.13 -5.56
C SER A 4 -33.42 -27.75 -4.61
N ASN A 5 -32.26 -28.39 -4.77
CA ASN A 5 -31.07 -28.09 -3.95
C ASN A 5 -30.52 -26.68 -4.24
N ARG A 6 -30.56 -26.23 -5.50
CA ARG A 6 -30.16 -24.85 -5.85
C ARG A 6 -31.07 -23.81 -5.19
N LYS A 7 -32.39 -24.01 -5.24
CA LYS A 7 -33.35 -23.09 -4.60
C LYS A 7 -33.17 -23.04 -3.09
N ARG A 8 -32.92 -24.18 -2.44
CA ARG A 8 -32.63 -24.26 -1.00
C ARG A 8 -31.33 -23.55 -0.62
N ALA A 9 -30.27 -23.71 -1.42
CA ALA A 9 -28.99 -23.02 -1.21
C ALA A 9 -29.12 -21.49 -1.37
N ILE A 10 -29.87 -21.02 -2.37
CA ILE A 10 -30.13 -19.59 -2.57
C ILE A 10 -30.90 -19.00 -1.39
N ASN A 11 -31.92 -19.71 -0.89
CA ASN A 11 -32.68 -19.26 0.27
C ASN A 11 -31.83 -19.21 1.54
N SER A 12 -30.95 -20.20 1.77
CA SER A 12 -30.00 -20.20 2.89
C SER A 12 -29.06 -19.00 2.81
N LEU A 13 -28.49 -18.74 1.62
CA LEU A 13 -27.59 -17.61 1.41
C LEU A 13 -28.30 -16.28 1.66
N ALA A 14 -29.56 -16.13 1.22
CA ALA A 14 -30.35 -14.93 1.47
C ALA A 14 -30.57 -14.71 2.97
N THR A 15 -30.91 -15.77 3.72
CA THR A 15 -31.08 -15.66 5.18
C THR A 15 -29.78 -15.33 5.91
N ASP A 16 -28.65 -15.86 5.45
CA ASP A 16 -27.35 -15.57 6.05
C ASP A 16 -26.88 -14.15 5.74
N LEU A 17 -27.19 -13.64 4.55
CA LEU A 17 -26.97 -12.23 4.18
C LEU A 17 -27.79 -11.27 5.04
N ASP A 18 -29.06 -11.58 5.31
CA ASP A 18 -29.90 -10.75 6.16
C ASP A 18 -29.43 -10.77 7.63
N LYS A 19 -28.98 -11.92 8.13
CA LYS A 19 -28.36 -12.01 9.47
C LYS A 19 -27.08 -11.19 9.56
N TYR A 20 -26.20 -11.29 8.55
CA TYR A 20 -24.97 -10.52 8.50
C TYR A 20 -25.23 -9.02 8.48
N LYS A 21 -26.19 -8.55 7.66
CA LYS A 21 -26.57 -7.13 7.61
C LYS A 21 -27.09 -6.63 8.96
N LYS A 22 -27.94 -7.41 9.64
CA LYS A 22 -28.45 -7.04 10.97
C LYS A 22 -27.32 -6.96 12.00
N ALA A 23 -26.44 -7.96 12.04
CA ALA A 23 -25.28 -7.96 12.94
C ALA A 23 -24.32 -6.79 12.68
N ASP A 24 -24.01 -6.46 11.42
CA ASP A 24 -23.20 -5.28 11.06
C ASP A 24 -23.86 -3.98 11.50
N THR A 25 -25.19 -3.87 11.31
CA THR A 25 -25.95 -2.69 11.74
C THR A 25 -25.95 -2.54 13.27
N GLU A 26 -26.22 -3.63 14.01
CA GLU A 26 -26.16 -3.66 15.47
C GLU A 26 -24.76 -3.33 16.00
N GLN A 27 -23.71 -3.87 15.38
CA GLN A 27 -22.33 -3.61 15.78
C GLN A 27 -21.93 -2.16 15.56
N ARG A 28 -22.37 -1.54 14.46
CA ARG A 28 -22.20 -0.09 14.21
C ARG A 28 -22.98 0.75 15.22
N VAL A 29 -24.23 0.40 15.50
CA VAL A 29 -25.06 1.11 16.51
C VAL A 29 -24.42 1.02 17.89
N ASN A 30 -23.90 -0.14 18.28
CA ASN A 30 -23.20 -0.34 19.55
C ASN A 30 -21.90 0.48 19.63
N ALA A 31 -21.13 0.57 18.53
CA ALA A 31 -19.92 1.39 18.48
C ALA A 31 -20.24 2.89 18.61
N VAL A 32 -21.29 3.36 17.93
CA VAL A 32 -21.77 4.76 18.06
C VAL A 32 -22.26 5.02 19.48
N GLN A 33 -23.03 4.10 20.07
CA GLN A 33 -23.50 4.23 21.45
C GLN A 33 -22.35 4.27 22.45
N SER A 34 -21.32 3.43 22.27
CA SER A 34 -20.10 3.44 23.09
C SER A 34 -19.33 4.76 22.97
N LEU A 35 -19.26 5.33 21.76
CA LEU A 35 -18.67 6.65 21.50
C LEU A 35 -19.47 7.77 22.19
N VAL A 36 -20.80 7.73 22.09
CA VAL A 36 -21.70 8.69 22.74
C VAL A 36 -21.60 8.59 24.27
N GLU A 37 -21.61 7.37 24.83
CA GLU A 37 -21.40 7.16 26.26
C GLU A 37 -20.02 7.65 26.70
N CYS A 38 -18.95 7.35 25.96
CA CYS A 38 -17.63 7.91 26.26
C CYS A 38 -17.63 9.44 26.22
N TYR A 39 -18.33 10.04 25.26
CA TYR A 39 -18.42 11.50 25.12
C TYR A 39 -19.19 12.13 26.28
N LEU A 40 -20.35 11.57 26.64
CA LEU A 40 -21.22 12.04 27.71
C LEU A 40 -20.60 11.81 29.10
N ASN A 41 -19.88 10.70 29.31
CA ASN A 41 -19.24 10.35 30.59
C ASN A 41 -17.87 11.00 30.79
N THR A 42 -17.27 11.58 29.74
CA THR A 42 -16.03 12.35 29.87
C THR A 42 -16.37 13.82 30.02
N SER A 43 -15.98 14.45 31.13
CA SER A 43 -16.17 15.90 31.34
C SER A 43 -15.52 16.72 30.22
N GLU A 44 -16.14 17.83 29.82
CA GLU A 44 -15.66 18.70 28.75
C GLU A 44 -14.20 19.13 28.91
N SER A 45 -13.77 19.46 30.13
CA SER A 45 -12.38 19.82 30.42
C SER A 45 -11.38 18.70 30.11
N LYS A 46 -11.74 17.44 30.38
CA LYS A 46 -10.91 16.27 30.06
C LYS A 46 -10.85 16.05 28.54
N ARG A 47 -11.97 16.23 27.84
CA ARG A 47 -12.00 16.16 26.37
C ARG A 47 -11.11 17.23 25.75
N GLN A 48 -11.24 18.48 26.21
CA GLN A 48 -10.45 19.60 25.72
C GLN A 48 -8.96 19.41 25.98
N LYS A 49 -8.59 18.90 27.17
CA LYS A 49 -7.20 18.55 27.50
C LYS A 49 -6.64 17.47 26.57
N ALA A 50 -7.43 16.42 26.28
CA ALA A 50 -7.01 15.36 25.37
C ALA A 50 -6.82 15.88 23.93
N ILE A 51 -7.73 16.73 23.45
CA ILE A 51 -7.61 17.40 22.15
C ILE A 51 -6.34 18.24 22.11
N GLN A 52 -6.08 19.06 23.14
CA GLN A 52 -4.89 19.89 23.21
C GLN A 52 -3.61 19.04 23.20
N GLN A 53 -3.55 17.94 23.95
CA GLN A 53 -2.41 17.02 23.92
C GLN A 53 -2.15 16.42 22.53
N ILE A 54 -3.20 16.13 21.76
CA ILE A 54 -3.06 15.65 20.38
C ILE A 54 -2.49 16.75 19.49
N ILE A 55 -2.97 17.98 19.64
CA ILE A 55 -2.48 19.15 18.91
C ILE A 55 -0.99 19.37 19.21
N ASP A 56 -0.63 19.47 20.48
CA ASP A 56 0.73 19.72 20.95
C ASP A 56 1.69 18.63 20.46
N ARG A 57 1.28 17.35 20.58
CA ARG A 57 2.07 16.22 20.06
C ARG A 57 2.26 16.31 18.54
N SER A 58 1.20 16.67 17.82
CA SER A 58 1.29 16.80 16.36
C SER A 58 2.19 17.97 15.96
N GLU A 59 2.20 19.05 16.73
CA GLU A 59 3.08 20.18 16.51
C GLU A 59 4.54 19.82 16.78
N GLY A 60 4.83 19.11 17.87
CA GLY A 60 6.17 18.60 18.15
C GLY A 60 6.69 17.67 17.05
N VAL A 61 5.84 16.80 16.50
CA VAL A 61 6.22 15.96 15.33
C VAL A 61 6.51 16.82 14.11
N ARG A 62 5.70 17.85 13.83
CA ARG A 62 5.94 18.77 12.70
C ARG A 62 7.26 19.52 12.86
N GLN A 63 7.57 20.02 14.06
CA GLN A 63 8.84 20.68 14.35
C GLN A 63 10.01 19.72 14.17
N LEU A 64 9.93 18.50 14.70
CA LEU A 64 10.99 17.50 14.53
C LEU A 64 11.27 17.21 13.04
N ILE A 65 10.21 17.09 12.23
CA ILE A 65 10.35 16.93 10.78
C ILE A 65 10.98 18.17 10.13
N ALA A 66 10.59 19.38 10.53
CA ALA A 66 11.12 20.63 10.02
C ALA A 66 12.61 20.84 10.37
N ASP A 67 13.01 20.43 11.58
CA ASP A 67 14.38 20.52 12.07
C ASP A 67 15.29 19.46 11.41
N ASN A 68 14.71 18.39 10.89
CA ASN A 68 15.44 17.25 10.31
C ASN A 68 14.98 16.93 8.87
N PRO A 69 15.10 17.88 7.91
CA PRO A 69 14.61 17.69 6.54
C PRO A 69 15.35 16.56 5.82
N GLU A 70 16.60 16.28 6.19
CA GLU A 70 17.39 15.20 5.61
C GLU A 70 16.82 13.81 5.92
N LEU A 71 16.14 13.62 7.06
CA LEU A 71 15.49 12.34 7.38
C LEU A 71 14.33 12.06 6.42
N VAL A 72 13.55 13.10 6.09
CA VAL A 72 12.47 12.99 5.09
C VAL A 72 13.04 12.67 3.72
N ARG A 73 14.12 13.34 3.32
CA ARG A 73 14.78 13.08 2.04
C ARG A 73 15.32 11.65 1.95
N ALA A 74 15.96 11.17 3.01
CA ALA A 74 16.48 9.81 3.07
C ALA A 74 15.36 8.76 3.00
N ASP A 75 14.24 8.96 3.71
CA ASP A 75 13.09 8.06 3.66
C ASP A 75 12.43 8.05 2.27
N VAL A 76 12.26 9.22 1.66
CA VAL A 76 11.75 9.35 0.28
C VAL A 76 12.68 8.67 -0.72
N GLU A 77 13.99 8.83 -0.58
CA GLU A 77 14.99 8.17 -1.44
C GLU A 77 14.93 6.65 -1.30
N GLN A 78 14.87 6.14 -0.06
CA GLN A 78 14.72 4.69 0.16
C GLN A 78 13.40 4.15 -0.39
N ALA A 79 12.29 4.88 -0.21
CA ALA A 79 10.99 4.51 -0.75
C ALA A 79 11.01 4.48 -2.29
N LEU A 80 11.65 5.46 -2.91
CA LEU A 80 11.82 5.50 -4.36
C LEU A 80 12.67 4.34 -4.87
N ILE A 81 13.79 4.02 -4.21
CA ILE A 81 14.63 2.87 -4.57
C ILE A 81 13.84 1.58 -4.46
N ARG A 82 13.14 1.34 -3.35
CA ARG A 82 12.30 0.15 -3.17
C ARG A 82 11.21 0.05 -4.24
N ALA A 83 10.58 1.17 -4.58
CA ALA A 83 9.60 1.22 -5.65
C ALA A 83 10.25 0.89 -7.01
N ALA A 84 11.46 1.39 -7.27
CA ALA A 84 12.19 1.16 -8.52
C ALA A 84 12.69 -0.29 -8.65
N THR A 85 13.12 -0.93 -7.56
CA THR A 85 13.66 -2.30 -7.58
C THR A 85 12.61 -3.39 -7.38
N GLY A 86 11.40 -3.03 -6.96
CA GLY A 86 10.45 -3.97 -6.40
C GLY A 86 10.84 -4.41 -4.99
N TYR A 87 9.85 -4.89 -4.23
CA TYR A 87 10.04 -5.31 -2.85
C TYR A 87 8.90 -6.22 -2.37
N THR A 88 9.17 -7.02 -1.34
CA THR A 88 8.15 -7.85 -0.68
C THR A 88 7.57 -7.14 0.54
N VAL A 89 6.25 -7.12 0.65
CA VAL A 89 5.51 -6.60 1.80
C VAL A 89 4.90 -7.75 2.58
N THR A 90 5.15 -7.78 3.89
CA THR A 90 4.48 -8.71 4.80
C THR A 90 3.46 -7.95 5.64
N GLU A 91 2.18 -8.23 5.43
CA GLU A 91 1.09 -7.68 6.21
C GLU A 91 0.60 -8.68 7.24
N ARG A 92 0.51 -8.23 8.50
CA ARG A 92 -0.11 -8.99 9.59
C ARG A 92 -1.56 -8.55 9.72
N ARG A 93 -2.51 -9.41 9.36
CA ARG A 93 -3.94 -9.20 9.61
C ARG A 93 -4.36 -9.97 10.85
N GLU A 94 -4.91 -9.25 11.82
CA GLU A 94 -5.48 -9.86 13.01
C GLU A 94 -7.00 -9.86 12.90
N ARG A 95 -7.63 -11.02 13.08
CA ARG A 95 -9.08 -11.15 13.14
C ARG A 95 -9.46 -11.90 14.40
N ILE A 96 -10.52 -11.43 15.06
CA ILE A 96 -11.14 -12.14 16.18
C ILE A 96 -12.41 -12.78 15.64
N VAL A 97 -12.47 -14.12 15.62
CA VAL A 97 -13.64 -14.89 15.20
C VAL A 97 -14.04 -15.82 16.35
N GLY A 98 -15.26 -15.66 16.88
CA GLY A 98 -15.78 -16.50 17.95
C GLY A 98 -14.96 -16.48 19.25
N GLY A 99 -14.34 -15.33 19.58
CA GLY A 99 -13.53 -15.18 20.80
C GLY A 99 -12.09 -15.71 20.70
N ARG A 100 -11.67 -16.25 19.54
CA ARG A 100 -10.28 -16.65 19.27
C ARG A 100 -9.60 -15.65 18.35
N LYS A 101 -8.36 -15.28 18.68
CA LYS A 101 -7.51 -14.42 17.86
C LYS A 101 -6.82 -15.26 16.78
N THR A 102 -7.11 -14.97 15.53
CA THR A 102 -6.41 -15.53 14.36
C THR A 102 -5.49 -14.45 13.80
N VAL A 103 -4.22 -14.80 13.62
CA VAL A 103 -3.22 -13.95 12.99
C VAL A 103 -2.88 -14.54 11.63
N GLU A 104 -3.16 -13.79 10.57
CA GLU A 104 -2.82 -14.14 9.21
C GLU A 104 -1.64 -13.27 8.76
N ILE A 105 -0.59 -13.90 8.24
CA ILE A 105 0.58 -13.21 7.70
C ILE A 105 0.52 -13.37 6.18
N ILE A 106 0.26 -12.27 5.48
CA ILE A 106 0.16 -12.23 4.02
C ILE A 106 1.44 -11.60 3.49
N THR A 107 2.19 -12.35 2.70
CA THR A 107 3.35 -11.81 1.97
C THR A 107 2.94 -11.52 0.53
N ARG A 108 3.21 -10.31 0.06
CA ARG A 108 2.94 -9.86 -1.31
C ARG A 108 4.24 -9.39 -1.96
N ASP A 109 4.46 -9.82 -3.19
CA ASP A 109 5.57 -9.32 -3.99
C ASP A 109 5.08 -8.13 -4.82
N ILE A 110 5.82 -7.02 -4.75
CA ILE A 110 5.53 -5.80 -5.50
C ILE A 110 6.59 -5.66 -6.58
N PRO A 111 6.21 -5.71 -7.88
CA PRO A 111 7.16 -5.62 -8.96
C PRO A 111 7.77 -4.20 -9.04
N PRO A 112 8.95 -4.08 -9.69
CA PRO A 112 9.55 -2.80 -10.05
C PRO A 112 8.55 -1.82 -10.70
N ASN A 113 8.56 -0.57 -10.25
CA ASN A 113 7.79 0.52 -10.82
C ASN A 113 8.65 1.32 -11.81
N GLN A 114 8.33 1.23 -13.10
CA GLN A 114 9.05 1.90 -14.17
C GLN A 114 9.11 3.43 -13.99
N SER A 115 8.05 4.07 -13.51
CA SER A 115 8.05 5.51 -13.27
C SER A 115 9.04 5.91 -12.17
N ALA A 116 9.20 5.08 -11.14
CA ALA A 116 10.19 5.29 -10.08
C ALA A 116 11.62 5.09 -10.61
N VAL A 117 11.83 4.09 -11.47
CA VAL A 117 13.11 3.86 -12.18
C VAL A 117 13.49 5.06 -13.03
N GLU A 118 12.57 5.55 -13.87
CA GLU A 118 12.82 6.71 -14.74
C GLU A 118 13.12 7.98 -13.93
N PHE A 119 12.37 8.22 -12.85
CA PHE A 119 12.62 9.35 -11.96
C PHE A 119 13.99 9.24 -11.30
N PHE A 120 14.37 8.04 -10.84
CA PHE A 120 15.69 7.80 -10.27
C PHE A 120 16.80 8.05 -11.29
N LEU A 121 16.71 7.44 -12.48
CA LEU A 121 17.72 7.59 -13.53
C LEU A 121 17.87 9.03 -14.01
N THR A 122 16.74 9.74 -14.19
CA THR A 122 16.76 11.14 -14.65
C THR A 122 17.39 12.07 -13.61
N ASN A 123 17.17 11.84 -12.31
CA ASN A 123 17.64 12.74 -11.24
C ASN A 123 19.01 12.36 -10.65
N LYS A 124 19.35 11.07 -10.59
CA LYS A 124 20.61 10.57 -9.99
C LYS A 124 21.66 10.17 -11.03
N ALA A 125 21.24 9.80 -12.23
CA ALA A 125 22.11 9.32 -13.31
C ALA A 125 21.93 10.14 -14.60
N CYS A 126 21.54 11.42 -14.47
CA CYS A 126 21.23 12.32 -15.58
C CYS A 126 22.32 12.36 -16.65
N ASP A 127 23.59 12.32 -16.23
CA ASP A 127 24.75 12.35 -17.12
C ASP A 127 24.86 11.10 -18.02
N THR A 128 24.23 9.99 -17.62
CA THR A 128 24.30 8.68 -18.30
C THR A 128 22.97 8.22 -18.89
N TYR A 129 21.86 8.84 -18.48
CA TYR A 129 20.52 8.47 -18.91
C TYR A 129 19.78 9.68 -19.50
N SER A 130 19.41 9.56 -20.78
CA SER A 130 18.52 10.50 -21.44
C SER A 130 17.27 9.78 -21.91
N LYS A 131 16.10 10.41 -21.73
CA LYS A 131 14.83 9.96 -22.31
C LYS A 131 14.77 10.17 -23.82
N ALA A 132 15.61 11.07 -24.36
CA ALA A 132 15.69 11.26 -25.79
C ALA A 132 16.47 10.10 -26.40
N PRO A 133 15.95 9.45 -27.46
CA PRO A 133 16.73 8.45 -28.18
C PRO A 133 18.00 9.13 -28.69
N VAL A 134 19.15 8.59 -28.30
CA VAL A 134 20.41 8.96 -28.94
C VAL A 134 20.30 8.48 -30.37
N ALA A 135 20.40 9.39 -31.34
CA ALA A 135 20.48 9.01 -32.75
C ALA A 135 21.63 8.01 -32.87
N ILE A 136 21.32 6.80 -33.34
CA ILE A 136 22.33 5.78 -33.59
C ILE A 136 23.23 6.38 -34.67
N SER A 137 24.43 6.81 -34.30
CA SER A 137 25.46 7.17 -35.27
C SER A 137 25.66 5.98 -36.19
N GLU A 138 25.88 6.21 -37.49
CA GLU A 138 25.96 5.18 -38.55
C GLU A 138 26.89 4.00 -38.21
N ASP A 139 27.87 4.20 -37.31
CA ASP A 139 28.73 3.15 -36.72
C ASP A 139 28.02 2.05 -35.91
N GLY A 140 26.82 2.31 -35.38
CA GLY A 140 26.04 1.36 -34.58
C GLY A 140 25.36 0.28 -35.42
N ALA A 141 24.96 0.62 -36.65
CA ALA A 141 24.35 -0.31 -37.61
C ALA A 141 25.35 -1.41 -38.02
N GLY A 142 26.61 -1.01 -38.31
CA GLY A 142 27.66 -1.96 -38.67
C GLY A 142 28.03 -2.95 -37.57
N LYS A 143 27.92 -2.56 -36.29
CA LYS A 143 28.14 -3.48 -35.15
C LYS A 143 27.02 -4.51 -35.02
N LEU A 144 25.78 -4.12 -35.31
CA LEU A 144 24.62 -5.00 -35.22
C LEU A 144 24.63 -6.03 -36.36
N ASP A 145 25.01 -5.59 -37.57
CA ASP A 145 25.23 -6.47 -38.72
C ASP A 145 26.39 -7.44 -38.49
N ALA A 146 27.50 -7.00 -37.88
CA ALA A 146 28.61 -7.87 -37.53
C ALA A 146 28.24 -8.94 -36.49
N ILE A 147 27.39 -8.60 -35.52
CA ILE A 147 26.89 -9.56 -34.52
C ILE A 147 25.93 -10.57 -35.17
N LEU A 148 25.01 -10.09 -36.02
CA LEU A 148 24.09 -10.96 -36.77
C LEU A 148 24.85 -11.95 -37.66
N GLU A 149 25.92 -11.48 -38.32
CA GLU A 149 26.72 -12.34 -39.19
C GLU A 149 27.62 -13.30 -38.42
N ALA A 150 28.14 -12.88 -37.26
CA ALA A 150 28.81 -13.79 -36.34
C ALA A 150 27.87 -14.90 -35.84
N MET A 151 26.60 -14.56 -35.53
CA MET A 151 25.60 -15.54 -35.08
C MET A 151 25.19 -16.54 -36.18
N LYS A 152 25.17 -16.14 -37.46
CA LYS A 152 24.93 -17.07 -38.58
C LYS A 152 26.05 -18.11 -38.74
N ASN A 153 27.26 -17.77 -38.33
CA ASN A 153 28.45 -18.62 -38.45
C ASN A 153 28.67 -19.54 -37.25
N VAL A 154 27.83 -19.48 -36.22
CA VAL A 154 27.82 -20.46 -35.13
C VAL A 154 26.94 -21.64 -35.54
N LYS A 155 27.56 -22.67 -36.12
CA LYS A 155 27.02 -24.03 -36.26
C LYS A 155 27.76 -24.97 -35.31
#